data_AF-A0A1V1NR87-F1
#
_entry.id   AF-A0A1V1NR87-F1
#
_cell.length_a   1.000
_cell.length_b   1.000
_cell.length_c   1.000
_cell.angle_alpha   90.00
_cell.angle_beta   90.00
_cell.angle_gamma   90.00
#
_symmetry.space_group_name_H-M   'P 1'
#
loop_
_entity.id
_entity.type
_entity.pdbx_description
1 polymer ?
#
loop_
_entity_poly.entity_id
_entity_poly.type
_entity_poly.pdbx_seq_one_letter_code
_entity_poly.pdbx_strand_id
1 'polypeptide(L)'
;DSLQITKTLLDNEIYNLLAEIDQKIAEITYWKTAYENCRANCIPEVEYVLNLKHGWNLVSAPPYDGTIETTPADLELVMYYYSSEKRSYVPTNTFISDKGHWIKVDEDCELRVVK
;
A
#
# COMPACT_ATOMS: atom_id res chain seq x y z
N ASP A 1 55.66 16.05 -28.21
CA ASP A 1 55.62 16.10 -26.73
C ASP A 1 54.40 16.79 -26.13
N SER A 2 54.06 18.04 -26.44
CA SER A 2 52.91 18.74 -25.82
C SER A 2 51.52 18.14 -26.12
N LEU A 3 51.31 17.62 -27.34
CA LEU A 3 50.04 17.01 -27.78
C LEU A 3 49.72 15.69 -27.06
N GLN A 4 50.73 14.90 -26.70
CA GLN A 4 50.52 13.65 -25.96
C GLN A 4 50.18 13.92 -24.50
N ILE A 5 50.80 14.93 -23.90
CA ILE A 5 50.52 15.34 -22.51
C ILE A 5 49.07 15.83 -22.39
N THR A 6 48.58 16.63 -23.34
CA THR A 6 47.19 17.12 -23.33
C THR A 6 46.18 16.00 -23.52
N LYS A 7 46.46 15.01 -24.38
CA LYS A 7 45.61 13.84 -24.53
C LYS A 7 45.51 13.02 -23.25
N THR A 8 46.64 12.73 -22.60
CA THR A 8 46.67 11.99 -21.33
C THR A 8 45.91 12.71 -20.21
N LEU A 9 46.01 14.04 -20.15
CA LEU A 9 45.26 14.83 -19.17
C LEU A 9 43.75 14.73 -19.40
N LEU A 10 43.31 14.84 -20.65
CA LEU A 10 41.90 14.69 -21.01
C LEU A 10 41.38 13.27 -20.71
N ASP A 11 42.17 12.24 -21.01
CA ASP A 11 41.81 10.85 -20.70
C ASP A 11 41.64 10.66 -19.19
N ASN A 12 42.53 11.23 -18.36
CA ASN A 12 42.41 11.18 -16.91
C ASN A 12 41.18 11.91 -16.36
N GLU A 13 40.83 13.07 -16.92
CA GLU A 13 39.60 13.80 -16.55
C GLU A 13 38.36 12.97 -16.88
N ILE A 14 38.33 12.32 -18.05
CA ILE A 14 37.25 11.40 -18.44
C ILE A 14 37.14 10.24 -17.46
N TYR A 15 38.26 9.59 -17.10
CA TYR A 15 38.25 8.48 -16.13
C TYR A 15 37.71 8.91 -14.76
N ASN A 16 38.09 10.09 -14.27
CA ASN A 16 37.60 10.60 -12.99
C ASN A 16 36.10 10.87 -13.03
N LEU A 17 35.59 11.47 -14.10
CA LEU A 17 34.16 11.71 -14.28
C LEU A 17 33.35 10.41 -14.36
N LEU A 18 33.88 9.38 -15.03
CA LEU A 18 33.24 8.07 -15.08
C LEU A 18 33.16 7.43 -13.69
N ALA A 19 34.22 7.52 -12.89
CA ALA A 19 34.23 6.99 -11.52
C ALA A 19 33.19 7.71 -10.62
N GLU A 20 33.03 9.03 -10.77
CA GLU A 20 32.00 9.79 -10.04
C GLU A 20 30.57 9.40 -10.47
N ILE A 21 30.36 9.12 -11.75
CA ILE A 21 29.07 8.64 -12.26
C ILE A 21 28.75 7.26 -11.70
N ASP A 22 29.74 6.35 -11.70
CA ASP A 22 29.57 4.99 -11.15
C ASP A 22 29.20 5.02 -9.67
N GLN A 23 29.82 5.92 -8.89
CA GLN A 23 29.46 6.12 -7.48
C GLN A 23 28.00 6.58 -7.33
N LYS A 24 27.56 7.55 -8.13
CA LYS A 24 26.17 8.04 -8.08
C LYS A 24 25.17 6.98 -8.51
N ILE A 25 25.51 6.16 -9.51
CA ILE A 25 24.68 5.02 -9.93
C ILE A 25 24.54 4.00 -8.79
N ALA A 26 25.63 3.73 -8.06
CA ALA A 26 25.58 2.83 -6.92
C ALA A 26 24.65 3.36 -5.80
N GLU A 27 24.73 4.65 -5.49
CA GLU A 27 23.83 5.29 -4.52
C GLU A 27 22.36 5.23 -4.97
N ILE A 28 22.06 5.53 -6.23
CA ILE A 28 20.70 5.44 -6.78
C ILE A 28 20.19 3.99 -6.70
N THR A 29 21.03 3.01 -7.05
CA THR A 29 20.68 1.58 -7.02
C THR A 29 20.37 1.12 -5.60
N TYR A 30 21.16 1.59 -4.62
CA TYR A 30 20.92 1.32 -3.21
C TYR A 30 19.55 1.85 -2.77
N TRP A 31 19.23 3.12 -3.05
CA TRP A 31 17.95 3.72 -2.66
C TRP A 31 16.76 3.08 -3.35
N LYS A 32 16.90 2.68 -4.63
CA LYS A 32 15.87 1.94 -5.34
C LYS A 32 15.59 0.58 -4.69
N THR A 33 16.64 -0.15 -4.35
CA THR A 33 16.51 -1.46 -3.68
C THR A 33 15.90 -1.30 -2.29
N ALA A 34 16.33 -0.30 -1.52
CA ALA A 34 15.76 0.02 -0.22
C ALA A 34 14.27 0.37 -0.32
N TYR A 35 13.88 1.16 -1.33
CA TYR A 35 12.48 1.49 -1.60
C TYR A 35 11.65 0.24 -1.97
N GLU A 36 12.16 -0.63 -2.85
CA GLU A 36 11.47 -1.85 -3.26
C GLU A 36 11.32 -2.84 -2.10
N ASN A 37 12.37 -3.03 -1.29
CA ASN A 37 12.31 -3.85 -0.09
C ASN A 37 11.33 -3.26 0.94
N CYS A 38 11.32 -1.95 1.10
CA CYS A 38 10.39 -1.27 2.00
C CYS A 38 8.95 -1.33 1.49
N ARG A 39 8.72 -1.20 0.19
CA ARG A 39 7.41 -1.40 -0.42
C ARG A 39 6.89 -2.83 -0.19
N ALA A 40 7.78 -3.82 -0.20
CA ALA A 40 7.41 -5.21 0.06
C ALA A 40 7.22 -5.52 1.56
N ASN A 41 7.98 -4.87 2.46
CA ASN A 41 8.13 -5.32 3.86
C ASN A 41 7.95 -4.23 4.94
N CYS A 42 7.95 -2.93 4.62
CA CYS A 42 7.78 -1.83 5.59
C CYS A 42 6.32 -1.55 5.94
N ILE A 43 5.37 -2.09 5.18
CA ILE A 43 3.99 -2.15 5.61
C ILE A 43 3.88 -3.57 6.20
N PRO A 44 4.01 -3.78 7.54
CA PRO A 44 3.48 -5.01 8.10
C PRO A 44 2.05 -5.09 7.56
N GLU A 45 1.60 -6.24 7.08
CA GLU A 45 0.25 -6.40 6.57
C GLU A 45 -0.71 -5.79 7.60
N VAL A 46 -1.14 -4.55 7.35
CA VAL A 46 -1.82 -3.78 8.38
C VAL A 46 -3.19 -4.40 8.41
N GLU A 47 -3.39 -5.26 9.40
CA GLU A 47 -4.70 -5.82 9.69
C GLU A 47 -5.64 -4.63 9.84
N TYR A 48 -6.63 -4.57 8.97
CA TYR A 48 -7.63 -3.53 9.02
C TYR A 48 -8.69 -3.98 10.03
N VAL A 49 -8.49 -3.55 11.27
CA VAL A 49 -9.31 -3.91 12.44
C VAL A 49 -10.21 -2.73 12.84
N LEU A 50 -11.50 -3.01 13.05
CA LEU A 50 -12.52 -2.04 13.39
C LEU A 50 -13.28 -2.49 14.63
N ASN A 51 -13.56 -1.56 15.54
CA ASN A 51 -14.46 -1.81 16.67
C ASN A 51 -15.85 -1.29 16.31
N LEU A 52 -16.77 -2.20 16.00
CA LEU A 52 -18.15 -1.88 15.65
C LEU A 52 -19.04 -1.88 16.89
N LYS A 53 -20.08 -1.03 16.84
CA LYS A 53 -21.12 -0.96 17.86
C LYS A 53 -22.40 -1.60 17.38
N HIS A 54 -23.17 -2.19 18.29
CA HIS A 54 -24.50 -2.70 18.01
C HIS A 54 -25.31 -1.69 17.18
N GLY A 55 -25.93 -2.16 16.09
CA GLY A 55 -26.64 -1.33 15.13
C GLY A 55 -25.78 -0.93 13.93
N TRP A 56 -26.09 0.23 13.34
CA TRP A 56 -25.49 0.68 12.08
C TRP A 56 -24.18 1.46 12.30
N ASN A 57 -23.13 1.05 11.60
CA ASN A 57 -21.81 1.67 11.58
C ASN A 57 -21.50 2.11 10.15
N LEU A 58 -21.05 3.36 9.99
CA LEU A 58 -20.48 3.83 8.73
C LEU A 58 -18.97 3.64 8.77
N VAL A 59 -18.46 2.79 7.90
CA VAL A 59 -17.05 2.49 7.75
C VAL A 59 -16.53 3.13 6.47
N SER A 60 -15.38 3.80 6.55
CA SER A 60 -14.74 4.41 5.37
C SER A 60 -14.20 3.34 4.42
N ALA A 61 -13.63 3.79 3.30
CA ALA A 61 -13.00 2.88 2.34
C ALA A 61 -11.88 2.06 2.99
N PRO A 62 -11.92 0.72 2.88
CA PRO A 62 -10.82 -0.13 3.31
C PRO A 62 -9.63 0.06 2.34
N PRO A 63 -8.39 -0.18 2.80
CA PRO A 63 -7.20 -0.07 1.96
C PRO A 63 -7.06 -1.19 0.92
N TYR A 64 -7.82 -2.29 1.05
CA TYR A 64 -7.80 -3.44 0.16
C TYR A 64 -9.16 -4.16 0.15
N ASP A 65 -9.39 -4.94 -0.90
CA ASP A 65 -10.50 -5.91 -0.93
C ASP A 65 -10.21 -7.04 0.07
N GLY A 66 -11.26 -7.59 0.69
CA GLY A 66 -11.07 -8.69 1.64
C GLY A 66 -12.35 -9.29 2.20
N THR A 67 -12.23 -10.49 2.75
CA THR A 67 -13.27 -11.14 3.56
C THR A 67 -13.29 -10.57 4.97
N ILE A 68 -14.32 -10.94 5.73
CA ILE A 68 -14.55 -10.42 7.07
C ILE A 68 -14.46 -11.56 8.07
N GLU A 69 -13.76 -11.30 9.17
CA GLU A 69 -13.81 -12.08 10.39
C GLU A 69 -14.28 -11.19 11.54
N THR A 70 -15.02 -11.75 12.48
CA THR A 70 -15.52 -11.02 13.66
C THR A 70 -15.06 -11.67 14.95
N THR A 71 -14.99 -10.88 16.02
CA THR A 71 -14.88 -11.36 17.39
C THR A 71 -15.97 -10.68 18.22
N PRO A 72 -16.97 -11.42 18.75
CA PRO A 72 -17.18 -12.88 18.64
C PRO A 72 -17.27 -13.41 17.20
N ALA A 73 -16.84 -14.67 17.00
CA ALA A 73 -16.85 -15.31 15.68
C ALA A 73 -18.28 -15.56 15.18
N ASP A 74 -18.43 -15.61 13.85
CA ASP A 74 -19.67 -15.93 13.15
C ASP A 74 -20.85 -15.00 13.50
N LEU A 75 -20.55 -13.72 13.74
CA LEU A 75 -21.59 -12.73 13.99
C LEU A 75 -22.42 -12.46 12.73
N GLU A 76 -23.74 -12.45 12.90
CA GLU A 76 -24.65 -12.04 11.84
C GLU A 76 -24.49 -10.54 11.59
N LEU A 77 -24.13 -10.18 10.36
CA LEU A 77 -23.96 -8.81 9.93
C LEU A 77 -24.59 -8.59 8.55
N VAL A 78 -25.01 -7.35 8.32
CA VAL A 78 -25.52 -6.92 7.03
C VAL A 78 -24.68 -5.74 6.54
N MET A 79 -24.13 -5.86 5.34
CA MET A 79 -23.23 -4.86 4.78
C MET A 79 -23.70 -4.38 3.40
N TYR A 80 -23.63 -3.06 3.20
CA TYR A 80 -23.94 -2.40 1.94
C TYR A 80 -22.87 -1.37 1.58
N TYR A 81 -22.62 -1.17 0.28
CA TYR A 81 -21.91 0.00 -0.23
C TYR A 81 -22.77 0.76 -1.24
N TYR A 82 -22.49 2.04 -1.44
CA TYR A 82 -23.18 2.82 -2.48
C TYR A 82 -22.53 2.62 -3.85
N SER A 83 -23.32 2.14 -4.82
CA SER A 83 -22.92 2.07 -6.24
C SER A 83 -23.39 3.32 -6.97
N SER A 84 -22.45 4.11 -7.49
CA SER A 84 -22.78 5.27 -8.32
C SER A 84 -23.42 4.89 -9.65
N GLU A 85 -23.04 3.75 -10.22
CA GLU A 85 -23.60 3.21 -11.46
C GLU A 85 -25.07 2.84 -11.29
N LYS A 86 -25.41 2.10 -10.23
CA LYS A 86 -26.79 1.70 -9.93
C LYS A 86 -27.59 2.77 -9.20
N ARG A 87 -26.91 3.82 -8.72
CA ARG A 87 -27.46 4.90 -7.88
C ARG A 87 -28.21 4.35 -6.67
N SER A 88 -27.69 3.29 -6.08
CA SER A 88 -28.33 2.55 -4.98
C SER A 88 -27.31 1.87 -4.09
N TYR A 89 -27.77 1.48 -2.89
CA TYR A 89 -27.00 0.62 -2.00
C TYR A 89 -27.05 -0.83 -2.48
N VAL A 90 -25.88 -1.47 -2.55
CA VAL A 90 -25.72 -2.85 -3.02
C VAL A 90 -25.22 -3.71 -1.86
N PRO A 91 -25.89 -4.84 -1.55
CA PRO A 91 -25.45 -5.73 -0.50
C PRO A 91 -24.12 -6.40 -0.88
N THR A 92 -23.30 -6.69 0.11
CA THR A 92 -22.01 -7.38 -0.05
C THR A 92 -21.66 -8.13 1.23
N ASN A 93 -20.83 -9.17 1.11
CA ASN A 93 -20.24 -9.94 2.21
C ASN A 93 -18.71 -9.78 2.28
N THR A 94 -18.14 -8.95 1.40
CA THR A 94 -16.71 -8.62 1.37
C THR A 94 -16.53 -7.12 1.37
N PHE A 95 -15.43 -6.66 1.98
CA PHE A 95 -14.99 -5.29 1.82
C PHE A 95 -14.45 -5.07 0.41
N ILE A 96 -14.87 -3.97 -0.20
CA ILE A 96 -14.39 -3.52 -1.51
C ILE A 96 -13.56 -2.26 -1.29
N SER A 97 -12.31 -2.30 -1.73
CA SER A 97 -11.40 -1.15 -1.77
C SER A 97 -12.09 0.07 -2.38
N ASP A 98 -11.78 1.23 -1.81
CA ASP A 98 -12.29 2.53 -2.24
C ASP A 98 -13.82 2.73 -2.10
N LYS A 99 -14.53 1.83 -1.42
CA LYS A 99 -15.97 1.97 -1.12
C LYS A 99 -16.22 2.17 0.37
N GLY A 100 -17.01 3.18 0.72
CA GLY A 100 -17.58 3.30 2.07
C GLY A 100 -18.70 2.27 2.28
N HIS A 101 -18.73 1.65 3.46
CA HIS A 101 -19.68 0.58 3.79
C HIS A 101 -20.56 0.98 4.98
N TRP A 102 -21.86 0.73 4.85
CA TRP A 102 -22.78 0.67 6.00
C TRP A 102 -22.83 -0.77 6.48
N ILE A 103 -22.48 -0.99 7.74
CA ILE A 103 -22.46 -2.32 8.36
C ILE A 103 -23.38 -2.30 9.57
N LYS A 104 -24.39 -3.17 9.58
CA LYS A 104 -25.21 -3.44 10.74
C LYS A 104 -24.69 -4.69 11.45
N VAL A 105 -24.43 -4.60 12.74
CA VAL A 105 -24.08 -5.74 13.61
C VAL A 105 -25.09 -5.86 14.75
N ASP A 106 -25.37 -7.08 15.19
CA ASP A 106 -26.37 -7.35 16.22
C ASP A 106 -25.80 -7.32 17.66
N GLU A 107 -24.49 -7.11 17.83
CA GLU A 107 -23.84 -6.73 19.09
C GLU A 107 -22.53 -5.98 18.82
N ASP A 108 -21.93 -5.43 19.87
CA ASP A 108 -20.60 -4.82 19.78
C ASP A 108 -19.57 -5.90 19.40
N CYS A 109 -18.71 -5.63 18.42
CA CYS A 109 -17.71 -6.60 17.97
C CYS A 109 -16.43 -5.96 17.44
N GLU A 110 -15.35 -6.73 17.44
CA GLU A 110 -14.18 -6.44 16.62
C GLU A 110 -14.38 -7.07 15.23
N LEU A 111 -14.16 -6.31 14.17
CA LEU A 111 -14.20 -6.78 12.79
C LEU A 111 -12.80 -6.68 12.20
N ARG A 112 -12.32 -7.76 11.59
CA ARG A 112 -11.05 -7.85 10.87
C ARG A 112 -11.30 -8.08 9.39
N VAL A 113 -10.60 -7.33 8.53
CA VAL A 113 -10.61 -7.56 7.09
C VAL A 113 -9.38 -8.37 6.70
N VAL A 114 -9.62 -9.51 6.07
CA VAL A 114 -8.59 -10.47 5.66
C VAL A 114 -8.51 -10.49 4.13
N LYS A 115 -7.31 -10.44 3.57
CA LYS A 115 -7.10 -10.49 2.10
C LYS A 115 -7.36 -11.87 1.52
#